data_AF-A0A3D5PB15-F1
#
_entry.id   AF-A0A3D5PB15-F1
#
_cell.length_a   1.000
_cell.length_b   1.000
_cell.length_c   1.000
_cell.angle_alpha   90.00
_cell.angle_beta   90.00
_cell.angle_gamma   90.00
#
_symmetry.space_group_name_H-M   'P 1'
#
loop_
_entity.id
_entity.type
_entity.pdbx_description
1 polymer ?
#
loop_
_entity_poly.entity_id
_entity_poly.type
_entity_poly.pdbx_seq_one_letter_code
_entity_poly.pdbx_strand_id
1 'polypeptide(L)'
;MEEHNIYRDISERTNGDIYIGVVGPVRTGKSTFIKRFMDTIVVPNMDSQYSRERAVDEMPQSAAGRTIMTTEPKFIPEKAVTVHIDNSATFSVRLIDCVGYIVPSALGYIEDDNP
;
A
#
# COMPACT_ATOMS: atom_id res chain seq x y z
N MET A 1 5.45 -32.69 13.59
CA MET A 1 4.82 -31.67 12.73
C MET A 1 5.91 -30.68 12.41
N GLU A 2 6.31 -30.55 11.14
CA GLU A 2 7.25 -29.50 10.75
C GLU A 2 6.61 -28.16 11.09
N GLU A 3 7.31 -27.37 11.90
CA GLU A 3 6.91 -26.01 12.25
C GLU A 3 7.14 -25.14 11.00
N HIS A 4 6.13 -25.06 10.14
CA HIS A 4 6.13 -24.14 9.02
C HIS A 4 6.05 -22.71 9.55
N ASN A 5 7.21 -22.10 9.77
CA ASN A 5 7.31 -20.69 10.12
C ASN A 5 7.38 -19.87 8.83
N ILE A 6 6.22 -19.39 8.38
CA ILE A 6 6.09 -18.59 7.15
C ILE A 6 7.03 -17.37 7.12
N TYR A 7 7.33 -16.77 8.28
CA TYR A 7 8.24 -15.63 8.36
C TYR A 7 9.70 -16.02 8.11
N ARG A 8 10.10 -17.20 8.61
CA ARG A 8 11.42 -17.78 8.34
C ARG A 8 11.58 -18.08 6.84
N ASP A 9 10.56 -18.70 6.24
CA ASP A 9 10.58 -19.03 4.82
C ASP A 9 10.63 -17.76 3.94
N ILE A 10 9.90 -16.70 4.31
CA ILE A 10 9.96 -15.39 3.64
C ILE A 10 11.38 -14.82 3.76
N SER A 11 11.95 -14.78 4.97
CA SER A 11 13.30 -14.25 5.18
C SER A 11 14.34 -14.97 4.33
N GLU A 12 14.33 -16.31 4.32
CA GLU A 12 15.32 -17.12 3.61
C GLU A 12 15.13 -17.08 2.08
N ARG A 13 13.90 -16.96 1.57
CA ARG A 13 13.59 -17.09 0.13
C ARG A 13 13.40 -15.78 -0.60
N THR A 14 12.99 -14.72 0.08
CA THR A 14 12.74 -13.40 -0.52
C THR A 14 13.73 -12.34 -0.03
N ASN A 15 14.76 -12.74 0.72
CA ASN A 15 15.70 -11.83 1.38
C ASN A 15 14.98 -10.83 2.32
N GLY A 16 13.84 -11.24 2.90
CA GLY A 16 13.03 -10.41 3.77
C GLY A 16 12.16 -9.36 3.05
N ASP A 17 12.13 -9.37 1.71
CA ASP A 17 11.26 -8.46 0.95
C ASP A 17 9.83 -9.01 0.86
N ILE A 18 8.84 -8.17 1.21
CA ILE A 18 7.42 -8.48 1.07
C ILE A 18 6.77 -7.45 0.14
N TYR A 19 6.32 -7.92 -1.03
CA TYR A 19 5.57 -7.12 -1.99
C TYR A 19 4.08 -7.44 -1.89
N ILE A 20 3.27 -6.43 -1.59
CA ILE A 20 1.80 -6.57 -1.53
C ILE A 20 1.20 -5.72 -2.64
N GLY A 21 0.56 -6.40 -3.60
CA GLY A 21 -0.23 -5.76 -4.65
C GLY A 21 -1.71 -5.73 -4.26
N VAL A 22 -2.29 -4.52 -4.15
CA VAL A 22 -3.72 -4.34 -3.86
C VAL A 22 -4.45 -4.07 -5.17
N VAL A 23 -5.22 -5.05 -5.64
CA VAL A 23 -5.93 -4.99 -6.94
C VAL A 23 -7.44 -5.09 -6.72
N GLY A 24 -8.20 -4.35 -7.51
CA GLY A 24 -9.65 -4.31 -7.40
C GLY A 24 -10.28 -3.14 -8.15
N PRO A 25 -11.61 -3.13 -8.32
CA PRO A 25 -12.29 -2.11 -9.11
C PRO A 25 -12.10 -0.71 -8.53
N VAL A 26 -12.33 0.33 -9.32
CA VAL A 26 -12.36 1.71 -8.81
C VAL A 26 -13.28 1.83 -7.58
N ARG A 27 -12.86 2.63 -6.59
CA ARG A 27 -13.61 2.91 -5.35
C ARG A 27 -13.94 1.73 -4.43
N THR A 28 -13.18 0.62 -4.53
CA THR A 28 -13.29 -0.51 -3.58
C THR A 28 -12.42 -0.37 -2.33
N GLY A 29 -11.90 0.83 -2.05
CA GLY A 29 -11.13 1.12 -0.84
C GLY A 29 -9.65 0.73 -0.89
N LYS A 30 -9.07 0.46 -2.08
CA LYS A 30 -7.65 0.12 -2.24
C LYS A 30 -6.70 1.14 -1.61
N SER A 31 -6.80 2.41 -2.01
CA SER A 31 -5.97 3.50 -1.45
C SER A 31 -6.25 3.70 0.04
N THR A 32 -7.48 3.44 0.51
CA THR A 32 -7.82 3.48 1.95
C THR A 32 -7.13 2.37 2.73
N PHE A 33 -7.05 1.16 2.18
CA PHE A 33 -6.31 0.06 2.79
C PHE A 33 -4.82 0.39 2.86
N ILE A 34 -4.23 0.83 1.74
CA ILE A 34 -2.80 1.21 1.68
C ILE A 34 -2.50 2.29 2.71
N LYS A 35 -3.31 3.36 2.77
CA LYS A 35 -3.16 4.42 3.77
C LYS A 35 -3.24 3.88 5.20
N ARG A 36 -4.28 3.10 5.52
CA ARG A 36 -4.44 2.52 6.88
C ARG A 36 -3.28 1.60 7.25
N PHE A 37 -2.81 0.76 6.32
CA PHE A 37 -1.68 -0.12 6.56
C PHE A 37 -0.39 0.67 6.80
N MET A 38 -0.15 1.71 6.01
CA MET A 38 0.97 2.64 6.21
C MET A 38 0.90 3.31 7.59
N ASP A 39 -0.26 3.89 7.95
CA ASP A 39 -0.46 4.61 9.21
C ASP A 39 -0.36 3.70 10.46
N THR A 40 -0.84 2.46 10.37
CA THR A 40 -0.98 1.57 11.56
C THR A 40 0.15 0.57 11.72
N ILE A 41 0.74 0.09 10.63
CA ILE A 41 1.74 -0.98 10.67
C ILE A 41 3.10 -0.46 10.24
N VAL A 42 3.21 0.34 9.17
CA VAL A 42 4.52 0.71 8.62
C VAL A 42 5.14 1.87 9.40
N VAL A 43 4.52 3.05 9.38
CA VAL A 43 5.08 4.30 9.93
C VAL A 43 5.47 4.18 11.42
N PRO A 44 4.66 3.56 12.31
CA PRO A 44 5.02 3.45 13.73
C PRO A 44 6.26 2.58 13.98
N ASN A 45 6.54 1.64 13.07
CA ASN A 45 7.51 0.54 13.25
C ASN A 45 8.77 0.70 12.38
N MET A 46 9.01 1.89 11.80
CA MET A 46 10.23 2.24 11.05
C MET A 46 11.30 2.85 11.96
N ASP A 47 12.59 2.62 11.73
CA ASP A 47 13.64 3.13 12.64
C ASP A 47 13.94 4.64 12.50
N SER A 48 13.86 5.17 11.28
CA SER A 48 14.34 6.51 10.93
C SER A 48 13.20 7.53 10.89
N GLN A 49 13.31 8.60 11.68
CA GLN A 49 12.35 9.72 11.64
C GLN A 49 12.29 10.38 10.25
N TYR A 50 13.44 10.60 9.61
CA TYR A 50 13.51 11.16 8.25
C TYR A 50 12.79 10.27 7.23
N SER A 51 12.96 8.95 7.34
CA SER A 51 12.29 8.00 6.46
C SER A 51 10.78 7.95 6.72
N ARG A 52 10.35 8.11 7.98
CA ARG A 52 8.92 8.20 8.34
C ARG A 52 8.27 9.43 7.72
N GLU A 53 8.87 10.60 7.86
CA GLU A 53 8.35 11.85 7.28
C GLU A 53 8.21 11.73 5.76
N ARG A 54 9.23 11.19 5.08
CA ARG A 54 9.18 10.93 3.64
C ARG A 54 8.07 9.92 3.27
N ALA A 55 7.94 8.82 4.00
CA ALA A 55 6.91 7.82 3.74
C ALA A 55 5.50 8.38 3.90
N VAL A 56 5.31 9.31 4.85
CA VAL A 56 4.05 10.06 5.07
C VAL A 56 3.74 10.99 3.90
N ASP A 57 4.74 11.75 3.42
CA ASP A 57 4.58 12.64 2.26
C ASP A 57 4.25 11.88 0.97
N GLU A 58 4.74 10.64 0.84
CA GLU A 58 4.51 9.79 -0.32
C GLU A 58 3.14 9.08 -0.29
N MET A 59 2.41 9.12 0.83
CA MET A 59 1.13 8.42 1.00
C MET A 59 0.07 8.83 -0.03
N PRO A 60 -0.87 7.91 -0.36
CA PRO A 60 -1.92 8.23 -1.31
C PRO A 60 -2.88 9.24 -0.65
N GLN A 61 -3.10 10.36 -1.34
CA GLN A 61 -4.11 11.33 -0.94
C GLN A 61 -5.49 10.69 -1.14
N SER A 62 -6.15 10.36 -0.03
CA SER A 62 -7.52 9.85 -0.05
C SER A 62 -8.47 11.01 -0.32
N ALA A 63 -8.78 11.30 -1.58
CA ALA A 63 -9.77 12.32 -1.90
C ALA A 63 -11.18 11.84 -1.52
N ALA A 64 -11.97 12.71 -0.89
CA ALA A 64 -13.42 12.52 -0.70
C ALA A 64 -14.22 12.76 -2.00
N GLY A 65 -13.52 13.04 -3.11
CA GLY A 65 -14.09 13.39 -4.41
C GLY A 65 -14.49 12.17 -5.24
N ARG A 66 -15.39 12.42 -6.19
CA ARG A 66 -15.87 11.42 -7.16
C ARG A 66 -14.86 11.17 -8.31
N THR A 67 -13.88 12.04 -8.52
CA THR A 67 -12.95 11.90 -9.63
C THR A 67 -11.94 10.76 -9.39
N ILE A 68 -11.69 9.92 -10.40
CA ILE A 68 -10.63 8.91 -10.37
C ILE A 68 -9.30 9.65 -10.44
N MET A 69 -8.56 9.71 -9.32
CA MET A 69 -7.30 10.45 -9.24
C MET A 69 -6.08 9.66 -9.71
N THR A 70 -6.13 8.32 -9.65
CA THR A 70 -4.98 7.46 -9.96
C THR A 70 -4.96 7.16 -11.46
N THR A 71 -4.06 7.81 -12.21
CA THR A 71 -3.83 7.55 -13.65
C THR A 71 -2.62 6.64 -13.89
N GLU A 72 -1.70 6.51 -12.93
CA GLU A 72 -0.51 5.67 -13.02
C GLU A 72 -0.26 4.89 -11.72
N PRO A 73 0.31 3.66 -11.79
CA PRO A 73 0.66 2.91 -10.59
C PRO A 73 1.70 3.66 -9.75
N LYS A 74 1.44 3.82 -8.46
CA LYS A 74 2.38 4.49 -7.53
C LYS A 74 2.92 3.50 -6.52
N PHE A 75 4.25 3.44 -6.40
CA PHE A 75 4.89 2.74 -5.28
C PHE A 75 4.88 3.61 -4.03
N ILE A 76 4.47 3.02 -2.91
CA ILE A 76 4.32 3.71 -1.63
C ILE A 76 4.90 2.82 -0.52
N PRO A 77 5.98 3.24 0.17
CA PRO A 77 6.86 4.34 -0.21
C PRO A 77 7.61 4.06 -1.53
N GLU A 78 8.20 5.10 -2.13
CA GLU A 78 8.92 5.02 -3.40
C GLU A 78 10.06 3.98 -3.33
N LYS A 79 10.77 3.97 -2.20
CA LYS A 79 11.79 2.97 -1.85
C LYS A 79 11.26 2.10 -0.72
N ALA A 80 11.62 0.82 -0.73
CA ALA A 80 11.24 -0.09 0.33
C ALA A 80 11.81 0.38 1.69
N VAL A 81 11.02 0.19 2.74
CA VAL A 81 11.39 0.58 4.11
C VAL A 81 11.39 -0.64 5.02
N THR A 82 12.40 -0.74 5.88
CA THR A 82 12.46 -1.78 6.91
C THR A 82 11.47 -1.45 8.03
N VAL A 83 10.73 -2.46 8.46
CA VAL A 83 9.72 -2.39 9.50
C VAL A 83 10.00 -3.49 10.53
N HIS A 84 9.99 -3.13 11.81
CA HIS A 84 10.19 -4.05 12.93
C HIS A 84 8.90 -4.21 13.74
N ILE A 85 8.25 -5.37 13.64
CA ILE A 85 7.03 -5.67 14.39
C ILE A 85 7.42 -6.40 15.67
N ASP A 86 7.55 -5.64 16.75
CA ASP A 86 8.01 -6.12 18.06
C ASP A 86 9.24 -7.05 17.94
N ASN A 87 9.27 -8.13 18.71
CA ASN A 87 10.27 -9.19 18.58
C ASN A 87 9.81 -10.33 17.65
N SER A 88 8.75 -10.11 16.86
CA SER A 88 8.07 -11.16 16.11
C SER A 88 8.50 -11.23 14.64
N ALA A 89 8.75 -10.09 13.99
CA ALA A 89 9.11 -10.05 12.58
C ALA A 89 9.88 -8.78 12.21
N THR A 90 10.77 -8.91 11.23
CA THR A 90 11.44 -7.78 10.56
C THR A 90 11.34 -8.00 9.06
N PHE A 91 10.86 -7.01 8.32
CA PHE A 91 10.68 -7.13 6.87
C PHE A 91 10.76 -5.77 6.16
N SER A 92 11.07 -5.84 4.87
CA SER A 92 11.13 -4.69 3.96
C SER A 92 9.79 -4.57 3.22
N VAL A 93 9.15 -3.39 3.32
CA VAL A 93 7.83 -3.11 2.76
C VAL A 93 7.91 -2.14 1.61
N ARG A 94 7.24 -2.49 0.51
CA ARG A 94 6.89 -1.58 -0.58
C ARG A 94 5.53 -1.96 -1.15
N LEU A 95 4.58 -1.05 -1.12
CA LEU A 95 3.23 -1.26 -1.67
C LEU A 95 3.14 -0.64 -3.06
N ILE A 96 2.20 -1.16 -3.86
CA ILE A 96 1.82 -0.55 -5.13
C ILE A 96 0.33 -0.23 -5.11
N ASP A 97 -0.01 1.05 -5.27
CA ASP A 97 -1.39 1.49 -5.51
C ASP A 97 -1.63 1.51 -7.03
N CYS A 98 -2.43 0.56 -7.50
CA CYS A 98 -2.77 0.41 -8.91
C CYS A 98 -4.06 1.16 -9.26
N VAL A 99 -4.13 1.62 -10.51
CA VAL A 99 -5.40 2.09 -11.11
C VAL A 99 -6.41 0.95 -11.02
N GLY A 100 -7.56 1.22 -10.42
CA GLY A 100 -8.64 0.22 -10.38
C GLY A 100 -9.19 0.00 -11.79
N TYR A 101 -9.50 -1.24 -12.15
CA TYR A 101 -10.23 -1.49 -13.39
C TYR A 101 -11.65 -0.93 -13.28
N ILE A 102 -12.17 -0.44 -14.41
CA ILE A 102 -13.51 0.14 -14.49
C ILE A 102 -14.54 -0.99 -14.47
N VAL A 103 -15.55 -0.86 -13.63
CA VAL A 103 -16.75 -1.72 -13.64
C VAL A 103 -17.96 -0.86 -13.99
N PRO A 104 -18.91 -1.34 -14.83
CA PRO A 104 -20.05 -0.54 -15.30
C PRO A 104 -20.92 0.08 -14.19
N SER A 105 -20.90 -0.50 -12.98
CA SER A 105 -21.62 -0.02 -11.80
C SER A 105 -20.78 0.90 -10.90
N ALA A 106 -19.58 1.30 -11.31
CA ALA A 106 -18.74 2.21 -10.55
C ALA A 106 -19.41 3.59 -10.49
N LEU A 107 -19.86 3.99 -9.30
CA LEU A 107 -20.23 5.38 -9.02
C LEU A 107 -19.08 6.29 -9.50
N GLY A 108 -19.38 7.35 -10.26
CA GLY A 108 -18.38 8.26 -10.84
C GLY A 108 -18.11 8.14 -12.33
N TYR A 109 -18.78 7.22 -13.02
CA TYR A 109 -18.62 7.01 -14.47
C TYR A 109 -19.04 8.21 -15.35
N ILE A 110 -19.84 9.13 -14.81
CA ILE A 110 -20.31 10.32 -15.53
C ILE A 110 -20.14 11.51 -14.58
N GLU A 111 -19.06 12.26 -14.74
CA GLU A 111 -19.13 13.70 -14.52
C GLU A 111 -19.72 14.28 -15.80
N ASP A 112 -20.84 14.96 -15.62
CA ASP A 112 -21.67 15.69 -16.57
C ASP A 112 -21.26 15.68 -18.05
N ASP A 113 -22.25 15.33 -18.86
CA ASP A 113 -22.36 15.40 -20.32
C ASP A 113 -22.00 16.79 -20.90
N ASN A 114 -20.78 17.28 -20.68
CA ASN A 114 -20.24 18.54 -21.20
C ASN A 114 -18.83 18.30 -21.74
N PRO A 115 -18.48 18.94 -22.87
CA PRO A 115 -17.25 18.70 -23.61
C PRO A 115 -15.98 19.11 -22.85
#